data_AF-A0A0H2RB47-F1
#
_entry.id   AF-A0A0H2RB47-F1
#
_cell.length_a   1.000
_cell.length_b   1.000
_cell.length_c   1.000
_cell.angle_alpha   90.00
_cell.angle_beta   90.00
_cell.angle_gamma   90.00
#
_symmetry.space_group_name_H-M   'P 1'
#
loop_
_entity.id
_entity.type
_entity.pdbx_description
1 polymer ?
#
loop_
_entity_poly.entity_id
_entity_poly.type
_entity_poly.pdbx_seq_one_letter_code
_entity_poly.pdbx_strand_id
1 'polypeptide(L)'
;MSEFKFSYFSIPAGDETAFGFPNGVKVYFQKDGNFVAYKPGGVAVAATASNSEGADLTLIFQEDGNLVVYSHGKALWASDTGGVAKGADLVIKDSSPYMQIVGKDGKVFYTANEK
;
A
#
# COMPACT_ATOMS: atom_id res chain seq x y z
N MET A 1 9.75 5.55 -14.73
CA MET A 1 9.02 5.02 -13.56
C MET A 1 7.60 5.49 -13.71
N SER A 2 6.67 4.55 -13.76
CA SER A 2 5.23 4.83 -13.74
C SER A 2 4.74 4.77 -12.30
N GLU A 3 3.79 5.64 -11.95
CA GLU A 3 3.25 5.69 -10.59
C GLU A 3 1.76 6.01 -10.59
N PHE A 4 1.08 5.53 -9.55
CA PHE A 4 -0.25 5.97 -9.15
C PHE A 4 -0.14 6.80 -7.88
N LYS A 5 -0.98 7.84 -7.75
CA LYS A 5 -1.04 8.70 -6.57
C LYS A 5 -2.46 8.83 -6.07
N PHE A 6 -2.61 8.73 -4.76
CA PHE A 6 -3.91 8.81 -4.10
C PHE A 6 -3.84 9.70 -2.87
N SER A 7 -4.72 10.69 -2.78
CA SER A 7 -4.93 11.47 -1.54
C SER A 7 -5.94 10.79 -0.59
N TYR A 8 -6.70 9.83 -1.11
CA TYR A 8 -7.51 8.87 -0.37
C TYR A 8 -7.58 7.57 -1.19
N PHE A 9 -7.51 6.42 -0.52
CA PHE A 9 -7.52 5.12 -1.18
C PHE A 9 -8.13 4.07 -0.26
N SER A 10 -8.90 3.14 -0.81
CA SER A 10 -9.43 2.00 -0.06
C SER A 10 -9.56 0.80 -0.98
N ILE A 11 -8.92 -0.31 -0.62
CA ILE A 11 -9.09 -1.58 -1.33
C ILE A 11 -9.32 -2.74 -0.35
N PRO A 12 -10.27 -3.64 -0.65
CA PRO A 12 -10.36 -4.91 0.04
C PRO A 12 -9.17 -5.79 -0.35
N ALA A 13 -8.77 -6.66 0.56
CA ALA A 13 -7.76 -7.67 0.28
C ALA A 13 -8.24 -8.67 -0.78
N GLY A 14 -7.33 -9.07 -1.68
CA GLY A 14 -7.61 -9.99 -2.77
C GLY A 14 -8.09 -9.34 -4.07
N ASP A 15 -8.16 -8.00 -4.13
CA ASP A 15 -8.33 -7.30 -5.39
C ASP A 15 -7.00 -7.22 -6.16
N GLU A 16 -6.75 -8.21 -7.01
CA GLU A 16 -5.51 -8.30 -7.81
C GLU A 16 -5.48 -7.32 -9.01
N THR A 17 -6.56 -6.56 -9.22
CA THR A 17 -6.69 -5.66 -10.38
C THR A 17 -6.29 -4.22 -10.08
N ALA A 18 -6.04 -3.90 -8.81
CA ALA A 18 -5.86 -2.52 -8.34
C ALA A 18 -4.71 -1.78 -9.05
N PHE A 19 -3.54 -2.40 -9.22
CA PHE A 19 -2.37 -1.73 -9.81
C PHE A 19 -1.63 -2.64 -10.81
N GLY A 20 -1.97 -2.50 -12.08
CA GLY A 20 -1.22 -3.08 -13.20
C GLY A 20 -0.40 -2.02 -13.93
N PHE A 21 0.88 -2.31 -14.18
CA PHE A 21 1.79 -1.43 -14.91
C PHE A 21 2.10 -1.99 -16.32
N PRO A 22 2.35 -1.12 -17.33
CA PRO A 22 2.66 -1.58 -18.69
C PRO A 22 3.90 -2.46 -18.82
N ASN A 23 4.84 -2.36 -17.88
CA ASN A 23 6.03 -3.21 -17.81
C ASN A 23 5.76 -4.62 -17.24
N GLY A 24 4.50 -4.96 -16.95
CA GLY A 24 4.07 -6.24 -16.41
C GLY A 24 4.21 -6.38 -14.90
N VAL A 25 4.63 -5.32 -14.19
CA VAL A 25 4.57 -5.29 -12.73
C VAL A 25 3.11 -5.18 -12.29
N LYS A 26 2.73 -5.97 -11.29
CA LYS A 26 1.43 -5.86 -10.60
C LYS A 26 1.67 -5.64 -9.13
N VAL A 27 0.89 -4.77 -8.50
CA VAL A 27 0.98 -4.54 -7.07
C VAL A 27 -0.41 -4.62 -6.48
N TYR A 28 -0.59 -5.38 -5.40
CA TYR A 28 -1.92 -5.48 -4.76
C TYR A 28 -1.85 -5.94 -3.30
N PHE A 29 -2.93 -5.66 -2.58
CA PHE A 29 -3.10 -6.08 -1.18
C PHE A 29 -3.75 -7.47 -1.14
N GLN A 30 -3.03 -8.44 -0.58
CA GLN A 30 -3.41 -9.84 -0.57
C GLN A 30 -4.26 -10.19 0.66
N LYS A 31 -5.00 -11.30 0.56
CA LYS A 31 -5.88 -11.83 1.62
C LYS A 31 -5.17 -12.20 2.92
N ASP A 32 -3.85 -12.37 2.86
CA ASP A 32 -2.99 -12.62 4.01
C ASP A 32 -2.47 -11.34 4.68
N GLY A 33 -2.88 -10.16 4.20
CA GLY A 33 -2.46 -8.87 4.76
C GLY A 33 -1.13 -8.33 4.23
N ASN A 34 -0.56 -8.96 3.19
CA ASN A 34 0.64 -8.49 2.55
C ASN A 34 0.33 -7.58 1.36
N PHE A 35 0.99 -6.43 1.27
CA PHE A 35 1.03 -5.64 0.04
C PHE A 35 2.15 -6.16 -0.84
N VAL A 36 1.84 -6.81 -1.97
CA VAL A 36 2.82 -7.57 -2.75
C VAL A 36 2.97 -6.99 -4.15
N ALA A 37 4.22 -6.81 -4.56
CA ALA A 37 4.61 -6.49 -5.93
C ALA A 37 5.07 -7.76 -6.65
N TYR A 38 4.41 -8.11 -7.75
CA TYR A 38 4.79 -9.16 -8.67
C TYR A 38 5.49 -8.57 -9.88
N LYS A 39 6.74 -8.97 -10.11
CA LYS A 39 7.47 -8.66 -11.34
C LYS A 39 7.10 -9.65 -12.45
N PRO A 40 7.33 -9.28 -13.73
CA PRO A 40 7.30 -10.25 -14.83
C PRO A 40 8.16 -11.48 -14.47
N GLY A 41 7.61 -12.68 -14.65
CA GLY A 41 8.26 -13.93 -14.25
C GLY A 41 7.94 -14.42 -12.83
N GLY A 42 7.05 -13.74 -12.08
CA GLY A 42 6.46 -14.27 -10.84
C GLY A 42 7.25 -13.99 -9.57
N VAL A 43 8.27 -13.13 -9.62
CA VAL A 43 9.02 -12.71 -8.41
C VAL A 43 8.14 -11.77 -7.59
N ALA A 44 7.68 -12.26 -6.44
CA ALA A 44 6.94 -11.50 -5.46
C ALA A 44 7.88 -10.79 -4.50
N VAL A 45 7.60 -9.52 -4.21
CA VAL A 45 8.23 -8.74 -3.12
C VAL A 45 7.11 -8.26 -2.21
N ALA A 46 7.09 -8.72 -0.97
CA ALA A 46 6.09 -8.31 0.02
C ALA A 46 6.56 -7.06 0.79
N ALA A 47 5.67 -6.09 0.93
CA ALA A 47 5.97 -4.77 1.46
C ALA A 47 5.42 -4.52 2.89
N THR A 48 4.68 -5.47 3.47
CA THR A 48 4.07 -5.33 4.81
C THR A 48 4.04 -6.66 5.56
N ALA A 49 3.89 -6.59 6.89
CA ALA A 49 3.79 -7.74 7.78
C ALA A 49 2.57 -7.57 8.68
N SER A 50 1.41 -8.04 8.23
CA SER A 50 0.35 -8.39 9.16
C SER A 50 -0.02 -9.84 8.87
N ASN A 51 0.54 -10.78 9.64
CA ASN A 51 0.14 -12.19 9.65
C ASN A 51 -1.26 -12.36 10.29
N SER A 52 -2.21 -11.52 9.90
CA SER A 52 -3.60 -11.64 10.29
C SER A 52 -4.30 -12.51 9.26
N GLU A 53 -4.20 -13.82 9.44
CA GLU A 53 -4.93 -14.76 8.59
C GLU A 53 -6.45 -14.57 8.73
N GLY A 54 -7.15 -14.58 7.59
CA GLY A 54 -8.53 -15.06 7.51
C GLY A 54 -9.67 -14.07 7.73
N ALA A 55 -9.44 -12.75 7.69
CA ALA A 55 -10.51 -11.77 7.88
C ALA A 55 -10.71 -10.86 6.66
N ASP A 56 -11.89 -10.26 6.52
CA ASP A 56 -12.18 -9.21 5.53
C ASP A 56 -11.28 -7.99 5.79
N LEU A 57 -10.05 -8.04 5.25
CA LEU A 57 -9.06 -7.00 5.39
C LEU A 57 -9.32 -5.89 4.38
N THR A 58 -9.14 -4.64 4.82
CA THR A 58 -9.17 -3.47 3.93
C THR A 58 -7.97 -2.60 4.21
N LEU A 59 -7.23 -2.23 3.17
CA LEU A 59 -6.14 -1.25 3.25
C LEU A 59 -6.72 0.12 2.89
N ILE A 60 -6.58 1.10 3.79
CA ILE A 60 -7.12 2.45 3.61
C ILE A 60 -6.01 3.48 3.80
N PHE A 61 -5.80 4.35 2.80
CA PHE A 61 -5.10 5.61 2.98
C PHE A 61 -6.10 6.71 3.29
N GLN A 62 -6.02 7.24 4.49
CA GLN A 62 -7.00 8.14 5.09
C GLN A 62 -6.64 9.60 4.82
N GLU A 63 -7.63 10.50 4.90
CA GLU A 63 -7.45 11.94 4.66
C GLU A 63 -6.49 12.62 5.65
N ASP A 64 -6.26 12.00 6.80
CA ASP A 64 -5.28 12.47 7.79
C ASP A 64 -3.83 12.12 7.43
N GLY A 65 -3.61 11.37 6.35
CA GLY A 65 -2.29 10.92 5.89
C GLY A 65 -1.82 9.61 6.52
N ASN A 66 -2.70 8.87 7.21
CA ASN A 66 -2.38 7.55 7.74
C ASN A 66 -2.73 6.44 6.74
N LEU A 67 -1.89 5.41 6.65
CA LEU A 67 -2.19 4.18 5.93
C LEU A 67 -2.50 3.09 6.96
N VAL A 68 -3.69 2.51 6.90
CA VAL A 68 -4.20 1.61 7.94
C VAL A 68 -4.78 0.34 7.33
N VAL A 69 -4.46 -0.81 7.93
CA VAL A 69 -5.13 -2.08 7.66
C VAL A 69 -6.24 -2.27 8.68
N TYR A 70 -7.47 -2.39 8.20
CA TYR A 70 -8.65 -2.70 9.00
C TYR A 70 -9.10 -4.14 8.81
N SER A 71 -9.73 -4.68 9.86
CA SER A 71 -10.54 -5.89 9.81
C SER A 71 -11.81 -5.66 10.60
N HIS A 72 -12.98 -5.84 9.99
CA HIS A 72 -14.28 -5.64 10.65
C HIS A 72 -14.38 -4.29 11.40
N GLY A 73 -13.83 -3.22 10.82
CA GLY A 73 -13.79 -1.88 11.43
C GLY A 73 -12.73 -1.68 12.53
N LYS A 74 -11.99 -2.71 12.93
CA LYS A 74 -10.86 -2.62 13.86
C LYS A 74 -9.54 -2.41 13.11
N ALA A 75 -8.77 -1.39 13.49
CA ALA A 75 -7.42 -1.21 12.98
C ALA A 75 -6.50 -2.33 13.51
N LEU A 76 -5.85 -3.04 12.60
CA LEU A 76 -4.89 -4.10 12.92
C LEU A 76 -3.44 -3.60 12.83
N TRP A 77 -3.18 -2.68 11.91
CA TRP A 77 -1.87 -2.07 11.69
C TRP A 77 -2.04 -0.67 11.11
N ALA A 78 -1.09 0.23 11.40
CA ALA A 78 -1.02 1.56 10.80
C ALA A 78 0.43 1.95 10.50
N SER A 79 0.62 2.86 9.54
CA SER A 79 1.92 3.47 9.24
C SER A 79 2.37 4.49 10.29
N ASP A 80 1.48 4.86 11.22
CA ASP A 80 1.69 5.88 12.26
C ASP A 80 2.07 7.26 11.69
N THR A 81 1.54 7.57 10.51
CA THR A 81 1.76 8.86 9.81
C THR A 81 0.58 9.82 9.89
N GLY A 82 -0.49 9.43 10.59
CA GLY A 82 -1.68 10.26 10.77
C GLY A 82 -1.36 11.64 11.35
N GLY A 83 -1.91 12.68 10.75
CA GLY A 83 -1.68 14.08 11.10
C GLY A 83 -0.36 14.64 10.56
N VAL A 84 0.76 13.94 10.73
CA VAL A 84 2.08 14.43 10.27
C VAL A 84 2.24 14.39 8.75
N ALA A 85 1.60 13.43 8.09
CA ALA A 85 1.59 13.30 6.63
C ALA A 85 0.29 13.82 6.01
N LYS A 86 -0.48 14.65 6.73
CA LYS A 86 -1.74 15.20 6.20
C LYS A 86 -1.50 15.95 4.88
N GLY A 87 -2.28 15.63 3.86
CA GLY A 87 -2.14 16.20 2.51
C GLY A 87 -1.02 15.58 1.66
N ALA A 88 -0.33 14.55 2.17
CA ALA A 88 0.52 13.68 1.37
C ALA A 88 -0.31 12.77 0.46
N ASP A 89 0.35 12.17 -0.53
CA ASP A 89 -0.23 11.12 -1.36
C ASP A 89 0.36 9.76 -1.00
N LEU A 90 -0.46 8.72 -1.02
CA LEU A 90 0.01 7.34 -1.18
C LEU A 90 0.47 7.17 -2.64
N VAL A 91 1.72 6.77 -2.81
CA VAL A 91 2.36 6.58 -4.11
C VAL A 91 2.67 5.10 -4.32
N ILE A 92 2.10 4.50 -5.37
CA ILE A 92 2.36 3.11 -5.78
C ILE A 92 3.17 3.13 -7.08
N LYS A 93 4.29 2.41 -7.13
CA LYS A 93 5.28 2.48 -8.21
C LYS A 93 5.48 1.13 -8.90
N ASP A 94 5.99 1.18 -10.12
CA ASP A 94 6.40 0.00 -10.90
C ASP A 94 7.78 -0.56 -10.50
N SER A 95 8.43 0.04 -9.51
CA SER A 95 9.79 -0.27 -9.08
C SER A 95 9.98 0.03 -7.60
N SER A 96 10.93 -0.68 -6.99
CA SER A 96 11.30 -0.50 -5.58
C SER A 96 11.77 0.94 -5.30
N PRO A 97 11.33 1.57 -4.19
CA PRO A 97 10.31 1.07 -3.26
C PRO A 97 8.90 1.17 -3.85
N TYR A 98 8.13 0.08 -3.80
CA TYR A 98 6.83 -0.05 -4.47
C TYR A 98 5.70 0.80 -3.88
N MET A 99 5.79 1.15 -2.59
CA MET A 99 4.76 1.93 -1.88
C MET A 99 5.40 2.93 -0.93
N GLN A 100 4.99 4.19 -1.03
CA GLN A 100 5.46 5.27 -0.17
C GLN A 100 4.32 6.25 0.16
N ILE A 101 4.45 6.96 1.28
CA ILE A 101 3.65 8.15 1.58
C ILE A 101 4.54 9.37 1.34
N VAL A 102 4.18 10.23 0.39
CA VAL A 102 5.02 11.33 -0.08
C VAL A 102 4.24 12.65 -0.02
N GLY A 103 4.81 13.64 0.66
CA GLY A 103 4.30 15.00 0.72
C GLY A 103 4.39 15.72 -0.63
N LYS A 104 3.60 16.78 -0.80
CA LYS A 104 3.62 17.62 -2.01
C LYS A 104 4.97 18.30 -2.25
N ASP A 105 5.77 18.46 -1.20
CA ASP A 105 7.15 18.96 -1.20
C ASP A 105 8.19 17.88 -1.56
N GLY A 106 7.75 16.64 -1.81
CA GLY A 106 8.62 15.49 -2.08
C GLY A 106 9.16 14.80 -0.82
N LYS A 107 8.79 15.25 0.38
CA LYS A 107 9.21 14.61 1.63
C LYS A 107 8.58 13.23 1.75
N VAL A 108 9.39 12.21 2.01
CA VAL A 108 8.90 10.86 2.28
C VAL A 108 8.57 10.72 3.76
N PHE A 109 7.34 10.34 4.09
CA PHE A 109 6.87 10.09 5.46
C PHE A 109 6.92 8.60 5.83
N TYR A 110 6.71 7.73 4.84
CA TYR A 110 6.73 6.29 5.03
C TYR A 110 7.20 5.60 3.75
N THR A 111 7.95 4.53 3.91
CA THR A 111 8.32 3.59 2.85
C THR A 111 7.96 2.19 3.33
N ALA A 112 7.21 1.45 2.52
CA ALA A 112 6.89 0.07 2.83
C ALA A 112 8.16 -0.80 2.73
N ASN A 113 8.38 -1.65 3.73
CA ASN A 113 9.61 -2.45 3.84
C ASN A 113 9.52 -3.69 2.96
N GLU A 114 10.51 -3.93 2.11
CA GLU A 114 10.64 -5.18 1.36
C GLU A 114 11.24 -6.27 2.27
N LYS A 115 10.64 -7.47 2.25
CA LYS A 115 11.23 -8.68 2.86
C LYS A 115 11.89 -9.58 1.82
#